data_AF-A0A087CXL9-F1
#
_entry.id   AF-A0A087CXL9-F1
#
_cell.length_a   1.000
_cell.length_b   1.000
_cell.length_c   1.000
_cell.angle_alpha   90.00
_cell.angle_beta   90.00
_cell.angle_gamma   90.00
#
_symmetry.space_group_name_H-M   'P 1'
#
loop_
_entity.id
_entity.type
_entity.pdbx_description
1 polymer ?
#
loop_
_entity_poly.entity_id
_entity_poly.type
_entity_poly.pdbx_seq_one_letter_code
_entity_poly.pdbx_strand_id
1 'polypeptide(L)'
;MTFNRYIAIRAVVETIGALSCMLMVVIGHSLIGVIVTAVVALVWAGGEIWVVTVLNKRSPRRDELSDQHQGVAMQFALFVLITALVVLGFVYTIWNMVITSGFLHIINPMMLPALAMCALAISDVQYLWLEHDGSNGTMMKTSLKIHRLARGMKQSELADLINVRRETIGRLEQGQYCPSLRLAMDLAKVFDTTVEELFSFDDEENDTPEQAQAR
;
A
#
# COMPACT_ATOMS: atom_id res chain seq x y z
N MET A 1 -10.79 -5.23 -7.12
CA MET A 1 -10.44 -5.13 -5.68
C MET A 1 -10.05 -3.71 -5.34
N THR A 2 -10.31 -3.23 -4.12
CA THR A 2 -9.67 -2.01 -3.61
C THR A 2 -8.20 -2.31 -3.34
N PHE A 3 -7.32 -1.31 -3.43
CA PHE A 3 -5.87 -1.49 -3.25
C PHE A 3 -5.55 -2.10 -1.89
N ASN A 4 -6.24 -1.65 -0.84
CA ASN A 4 -6.07 -2.16 0.53
C ASN A 4 -6.41 -3.66 0.63
N ARG A 5 -7.40 -4.16 -0.14
CA ARG A 5 -7.74 -5.59 -0.16
C ARG A 5 -6.66 -6.42 -0.85
N TYR A 6 -6.02 -5.86 -1.89
CA TYR A 6 -4.90 -6.50 -2.55
C TYR A 6 -3.70 -6.61 -1.59
N ILE A 7 -3.31 -5.50 -0.94
CA ILE A 7 -2.19 -5.50 0.02
C ILE A 7 -2.50 -6.41 1.22
N ALA A 8 -3.73 -6.43 1.73
CA ALA A 8 -4.10 -7.33 2.82
C ALA A 8 -3.95 -8.82 2.44
N ILE A 9 -4.35 -9.21 1.23
CA ILE A 9 -4.18 -10.60 0.76
C ILE A 9 -2.70 -10.92 0.55
N ARG A 10 -1.94 -9.97 0.00
CA ARG A 10 -0.51 -10.11 -0.18
C ARG A 10 0.22 -10.29 1.16
N ALA A 11 -0.07 -9.46 2.16
CA ALA A 11 0.46 -9.59 3.52
C ALA A 11 0.21 -10.99 4.12
N VAL A 12 -0.96 -11.58 3.90
CA VAL A 12 -1.27 -12.94 4.34
C VAL A 12 -0.40 -13.98 3.62
N VAL A 13 -0.20 -13.84 2.31
CA VAL A 13 0.64 -14.76 1.52
C VAL A 13 2.11 -14.66 1.94
N GLU A 14 2.60 -13.44 2.18
CA GLU A 14 3.96 -13.17 2.63
C GLU A 14 4.22 -13.68 4.05
N THR A 15 3.27 -13.51 4.98
CA THR A 15 3.37 -14.06 6.35
C THR A 15 3.38 -15.58 6.37
N ILE A 16 2.59 -16.24 5.51
CA ILE A 16 2.64 -17.70 5.34
C ILE A 16 4.01 -18.13 4.82
N GLY A 17 4.58 -17.40 3.86
CA GLY A 17 5.95 -17.62 3.36
C GLY A 17 6.99 -17.50 4.47
N ALA A 18 6.92 -16.42 5.28
CA ALA A 18 7.84 -16.17 6.39
C ALA A 18 7.78 -17.28 7.45
N LEU A 19 6.57 -17.69 7.84
CA LEU A 19 6.36 -18.80 8.79
C LEU A 19 6.91 -20.11 8.25
N SER A 20 6.76 -20.36 6.95
CA SER A 20 7.36 -21.53 6.31
C SER A 20 8.88 -21.49 6.37
N CYS A 21 9.52 -20.36 6.05
CA CYS A 21 10.97 -20.23 6.14
C CYS A 21 11.47 -20.40 7.58
N MET A 22 10.75 -19.87 8.58
CA MET A 22 11.08 -20.10 9.99
C MET A 22 10.98 -21.58 10.38
N LEU A 23 9.93 -22.28 9.95
CA LEU A 23 9.77 -23.70 10.22
C LEU A 23 10.94 -24.52 9.64
N MET A 24 11.43 -24.15 8.46
CA MET A 24 12.58 -24.79 7.81
C MET A 24 13.89 -24.58 8.56
N VAL A 25 14.05 -23.50 9.33
CA VAL A 25 15.20 -23.30 10.21
C VAL A 25 15.27 -24.39 11.29
N VAL A 26 14.11 -24.92 11.71
CA VAL A 26 13.97 -25.92 12.78
C VAL A 26 14.09 -27.37 12.26
N ILE A 27 13.70 -27.65 11.00
CA ILE A 27 13.69 -29.01 10.41
C ILE A 27 15.11 -29.59 10.17
N GLY A 28 16.16 -28.74 10.18
CA GLY A 28 17.56 -29.15 10.07
C GLY A 28 18.00 -29.55 8.64
N HIS A 29 19.27 -29.94 8.49
CA HIS A 29 19.94 -30.18 7.20
C HIS A 29 19.76 -31.60 6.63
N SER A 30 18.59 -32.22 6.81
CA SER A 30 18.32 -33.53 6.21
C SER A 30 17.96 -33.40 4.72
N LEU A 31 18.26 -34.42 3.91
CA LEU A 31 17.86 -34.47 2.49
C LEU A 31 16.32 -34.30 2.35
N ILE A 32 15.57 -34.88 3.28
CA ILE A 32 14.11 -34.76 3.35
C ILE A 32 13.72 -33.29 3.60
N GLY A 33 14.41 -32.61 4.54
CA GLY A 33 14.24 -31.19 4.80
C GLY A 33 14.47 -30.34 3.55
N VAL A 34 15.56 -30.58 2.80
CA VAL A 34 15.86 -29.85 1.56
C VAL A 34 14.74 -30.02 0.51
N ILE A 35 14.22 -31.23 0.34
CA ILE A 35 13.14 -31.52 -0.62
C ILE A 35 11.84 -30.83 -0.19
N VAL A 36 11.45 -30.96 1.08
CA VAL A 36 10.26 -30.30 1.64
C VAL A 36 10.38 -28.79 1.46
N THR A 37 11.55 -28.23 1.74
CA THR A 37 11.82 -26.80 1.57
C THR A 37 11.63 -26.36 0.12
N ALA A 38 12.15 -27.12 -0.84
CA ALA A 38 12.04 -26.78 -2.26
C ALA A 38 10.58 -26.78 -2.73
N VAL A 39 9.79 -27.76 -2.28
CA VAL A 39 8.36 -27.84 -2.62
C VAL A 39 7.60 -26.64 -2.07
N VAL A 40 7.82 -26.28 -0.80
CA VAL A 40 7.09 -25.16 -0.20
C VAL A 40 7.51 -23.81 -0.82
N ALA A 41 8.79 -23.62 -1.14
CA ALA A 41 9.26 -22.44 -1.86
C ALA A 41 8.58 -22.28 -3.24
N LEU A 42 8.40 -23.39 -3.97
CA LEU A 42 7.68 -23.37 -5.25
C LEU A 42 6.20 -23.04 -5.09
N VAL A 43 5.53 -23.58 -4.08
CA VAL A 43 4.12 -23.25 -3.77
C VAL A 43 3.97 -21.77 -3.43
N TRP A 44 4.88 -21.21 -2.61
CA TRP A 44 4.86 -19.79 -2.28
C TRP A 44 5.10 -18.92 -3.51
N ALA A 45 6.11 -19.22 -4.32
CA ALA A 45 6.38 -18.48 -5.56
C ALA A 45 5.19 -18.52 -6.53
N GLY A 46 4.52 -19.67 -6.63
CA GLY A 46 3.28 -19.81 -7.40
C GLY A 46 2.14 -18.95 -6.84
N GLY A 47 2.00 -18.89 -5.51
CA GLY A 47 1.04 -18.04 -4.81
C GLY A 47 1.26 -16.54 -5.08
N GLU A 48 2.49 -16.07 -4.98
CA GLU A 48 2.87 -14.68 -5.30
C GLU A 48 2.54 -14.32 -6.75
N ILE A 49 2.94 -15.17 -7.71
CA ILE A 49 2.64 -14.97 -9.13
C ILE A 49 1.12 -14.94 -9.36
N TRP A 50 0.36 -15.80 -8.69
CA TRP A 50 -1.10 -15.84 -8.80
C TRP A 50 -1.75 -14.57 -8.25
N VAL A 51 -1.32 -14.08 -7.08
CA VAL A 51 -1.80 -12.82 -6.49
C VAL A 51 -1.57 -11.65 -7.44
N VAL A 52 -0.36 -11.54 -8.00
CA VAL A 52 0.00 -10.46 -8.93
C VAL A 52 -0.76 -10.55 -10.26
N THR A 53 -1.12 -11.75 -10.72
CA THR A 53 -1.79 -11.91 -12.03
C THR A 53 -3.31 -11.80 -11.93
N VAL A 54 -3.91 -12.32 -10.86
CA VAL A 54 -5.37 -12.41 -10.70
C VAL A 54 -5.96 -11.20 -9.99
N LEU A 55 -5.25 -10.63 -9.03
CA LEU A 55 -5.79 -9.55 -8.18
C LEU A 55 -5.37 -8.14 -8.62
N ASN A 56 -4.55 -8.02 -9.66
CA ASN A 56 -4.05 -6.73 -10.14
C ASN A 56 -5.18 -5.85 -10.73
N LYS A 57 -5.20 -4.58 -10.32
CA LYS A 57 -6.25 -3.60 -10.65
C LYS A 57 -5.90 -2.90 -11.95
N ARG A 58 -6.73 -3.04 -12.99
CA ARG A 58 -6.45 -2.48 -14.33
C ARG A 58 -6.54 -0.94 -14.46
N SER A 59 -6.94 -0.21 -13.41
CA SER A 59 -7.12 1.25 -13.49
C SER A 59 -7.13 1.95 -12.10
N PRO A 60 -5.97 2.25 -11.50
CA PRO A 60 -5.89 3.07 -10.29
C PRO A 60 -6.04 4.56 -10.60
N ARG A 61 -6.37 5.39 -9.59
CA ARG A 61 -6.36 6.85 -9.74
C ARG A 61 -4.91 7.37 -9.82
N ARG A 62 -4.71 8.59 -10.34
CA ARG A 62 -3.37 9.09 -10.72
C ARG A 62 -2.50 9.44 -9.51
N ASP A 63 -3.13 9.86 -8.42
CA ASP A 63 -2.57 10.05 -7.08
C ASP A 63 -2.23 8.71 -6.43
N GLU A 64 -3.16 7.74 -6.45
CA GLU A 64 -2.90 6.35 -6.04
C GLU A 64 -1.70 5.74 -6.79
N LEU A 65 -1.47 6.17 -8.04
CA LEU A 65 -0.41 5.67 -8.90
C LEU A 65 0.98 5.99 -8.36
N SER A 66 1.23 7.18 -7.80
CA SER A 66 2.57 7.56 -7.33
C SER A 66 3.05 6.65 -6.20
N ASP A 67 2.19 6.49 -5.20
CA ASP A 67 2.50 5.70 -4.00
C ASP A 67 2.51 4.20 -4.33
N GLN A 68 1.63 3.76 -5.24
CA GLN A 68 1.66 2.41 -5.78
C GLN A 68 2.96 2.10 -6.52
N HIS A 69 3.47 3.00 -7.36
CA HIS A 69 4.71 2.72 -8.09
C HIS A 69 5.91 2.61 -7.15
N GLN A 70 5.99 3.45 -6.13
CA GLN A 70 7.08 3.37 -5.14
C GLN A 70 6.99 2.10 -4.29
N GLY A 71 5.79 1.77 -3.78
CA GLY A 71 5.57 0.55 -3.00
C GLY A 71 5.80 -0.73 -3.81
N VAL A 72 5.26 -0.80 -5.03
CA VAL A 72 5.42 -1.96 -5.93
C VAL A 72 6.87 -2.13 -6.36
N ALA A 73 7.60 -1.03 -6.59
CA ALA A 73 9.03 -1.10 -6.93
C ALA A 73 9.86 -1.66 -5.77
N MET A 74 9.59 -1.22 -4.53
CA MET A 74 10.27 -1.74 -3.34
C MET A 74 9.96 -3.23 -3.12
N GLN A 75 8.69 -3.62 -3.24
CA GLN A 75 8.27 -5.02 -3.12
C GLN A 75 8.89 -5.91 -4.20
N PHE A 76 8.96 -5.44 -5.45
CA PHE A 76 9.62 -6.16 -6.53
C PHE A 76 11.12 -6.34 -6.26
N ALA A 77 11.80 -5.28 -5.82
CA ALA A 77 13.22 -5.34 -5.47
C ALA A 77 13.50 -6.33 -4.33
N LEU A 78 12.67 -6.30 -3.27
CA LEU A 78 12.80 -7.25 -2.16
C LEU A 78 12.47 -8.68 -2.58
N PHE A 79 11.45 -8.89 -3.41
CA PHE A 79 11.11 -10.23 -3.93
C PHE A 79 12.26 -10.83 -4.76
N VAL A 80 12.88 -10.02 -5.63
CA VAL A 80 14.04 -10.44 -6.42
C VAL A 80 15.22 -10.78 -5.51
N LEU A 81 15.47 -9.95 -4.49
CA LEU A 81 16.50 -10.20 -3.49
C LEU A 81 16.25 -11.49 -2.70
N ILE A 82 15.02 -11.71 -2.22
CA ILE A 82 14.62 -12.93 -1.50
C ILE A 82 14.82 -14.16 -2.37
N THR A 83 14.37 -14.10 -3.63
CA THR A 83 14.52 -15.21 -4.57
C THR A 83 16.00 -15.56 -4.78
N ALA A 84 16.86 -14.54 -4.95
CA ALA A 84 18.30 -14.74 -5.07
C ALA A 84 18.91 -15.35 -3.78
N LEU A 85 18.52 -14.86 -2.61
CA LEU A 85 18.98 -15.40 -1.31
C LEU A 85 18.53 -16.85 -1.10
N VAL A 86 17.31 -17.22 -1.49
CA VAL A 86 16.82 -18.60 -1.42
C VAL A 86 17.65 -19.51 -2.32
N VAL A 87 17.90 -19.12 -3.57
CA VAL A 87 18.73 -19.89 -4.51
C VAL A 87 20.15 -20.06 -3.96
N LEU A 88 20.76 -18.98 -3.46
CA LEU A 88 22.09 -19.00 -2.87
C LEU A 88 22.13 -19.92 -1.63
N GLY A 89 21.10 -19.86 -0.78
CA GLY A 89 20.94 -20.74 0.37
C GLY A 89 20.85 -22.21 -0.02
N PHE A 90 20.10 -22.56 -1.06
CA PHE A 90 20.04 -23.93 -1.60
C PHE A 90 21.40 -24.39 -2.12
N VAL A 91 22.08 -23.58 -2.94
CA VAL A 91 23.42 -23.91 -3.45
C VAL A 91 24.38 -24.16 -2.29
N TYR A 92 24.35 -23.32 -1.25
CA TYR A 92 25.16 -23.49 -0.05
C TYR A 92 24.82 -24.78 0.72
N THR A 93 23.53 -25.11 0.90
CA THR A 93 23.15 -26.36 1.57
C THR A 93 23.63 -27.60 0.83
N ILE A 94 23.49 -27.63 -0.50
CA ILE A 94 23.92 -28.75 -1.33
C ILE A 94 25.44 -28.86 -1.31
N TRP A 95 26.15 -27.73 -1.42
CA TRP A 95 27.60 -27.68 -1.35
C TRP A 95 28.14 -28.21 -0.01
N ASN A 96 27.54 -27.78 1.11
CA ASN A 96 27.92 -28.24 2.45
C ASN A 96 27.57 -29.73 2.69
N MET A 97 26.54 -30.25 2.03
CA MET A 97 26.22 -31.68 2.08
C MET A 97 27.23 -32.54 1.28
N VAL A 98 27.71 -32.05 0.14
CA VAL A 98 28.63 -32.77 -0.76
C VAL A 98 30.08 -32.70 -0.28
N ILE A 99 30.49 -31.56 0.27
CA ILE A 99 31.84 -31.34 0.78
C ILE A 99 31.76 -31.46 2.30
N THR A 100 32.20 -32.61 2.84
CA THR A 100 32.28 -32.96 4.27
C THR A 100 33.29 -32.07 5.02
N SER A 101 33.13 -30.76 4.96
CA SER A 101 33.92 -29.75 5.65
C SER A 101 33.02 -29.11 6.69
N GLY A 102 33.01 -29.66 7.91
CA GLY A 102 32.24 -29.14 9.04
C GLY A 102 32.73 -27.79 9.58
N PHE A 103 33.08 -26.85 8.71
CA PHE A 103 33.82 -25.65 9.11
C PHE A 103 32.92 -24.45 9.47
N LEU A 104 31.67 -24.35 8.98
CA LEU A 104 30.81 -23.19 9.28
C LEU A 104 29.30 -23.53 9.33
N HIS A 105 28.83 -24.25 10.36
CA HIS A 105 27.39 -24.39 10.66
C HIS A 105 26.78 -23.19 11.41
N ILE A 106 27.44 -22.03 11.40
CA ILE A 106 27.07 -20.90 12.28
C ILE A 106 25.79 -20.20 11.81
N ILE A 107 25.50 -20.21 10.51
CA ILE A 107 24.32 -19.52 9.96
C ILE A 107 23.53 -20.49 9.10
N ASN A 108 22.28 -20.75 9.51
CA ASN A 108 21.36 -21.52 8.69
C ASN A 108 21.09 -20.73 7.40
N PRO A 109 21.32 -21.29 6.21
CA PRO A 109 21.17 -20.59 4.92
C PRO A 109 19.76 -20.06 4.68
N MET A 110 18.76 -20.56 5.41
CA MET A 110 17.38 -20.07 5.35
C MET A 110 17.08 -18.89 6.29
N MET A 111 17.99 -18.53 7.20
CA MET A 111 17.78 -17.39 8.10
C MET A 111 17.70 -16.06 7.36
N LEU A 112 18.59 -15.82 6.39
CA LEU A 112 18.60 -14.56 5.64
C LEU A 112 17.32 -14.38 4.80
N PRO A 113 16.89 -15.39 4.01
CA PRO A 113 15.58 -15.36 3.36
C PRO A 113 14.40 -15.17 4.32
N ALA A 114 14.41 -15.85 5.48
CA ALA A 114 13.35 -15.72 6.48
C ALA A 114 13.25 -14.30 7.04
N LEU A 115 14.38 -13.68 7.40
CA LEU A 115 14.42 -12.30 7.88
C LEU A 115 13.95 -11.31 6.81
N ALA A 116 14.38 -11.49 5.57
CA ALA A 116 13.95 -10.66 4.45
C ALA A 116 12.43 -10.79 4.20
N MET A 117 11.86 -11.99 4.32
CA MET A 117 10.41 -12.20 4.24
C MET A 117 9.65 -11.55 5.41
N CYS A 118 10.17 -11.65 6.63
CA CYS A 118 9.57 -10.94 7.77
C CYS A 118 9.54 -9.43 7.53
N ALA A 119 10.64 -8.86 6.99
CA ALA A 119 10.69 -7.44 6.67
C ALA A 119 9.67 -7.03 5.60
N LEU A 120 9.47 -7.88 4.57
CA LEU A 120 8.45 -7.68 3.52
C LEU A 120 7.04 -7.66 4.13
N ALA A 121 6.70 -8.67 4.95
CA ALA A 121 5.40 -8.77 5.61
C ALA A 121 5.15 -7.60 6.59
N ILE A 122 6.18 -7.16 7.32
CA ILE A 122 6.09 -5.99 8.21
C ILE A 122 5.84 -4.72 7.41
N SER A 123 6.52 -4.55 6.27
CA SER A 123 6.28 -3.41 5.37
C SER A 123 4.83 -3.37 4.90
N ASP A 124 4.26 -4.51 4.50
CA ASP A 124 2.88 -4.61 4.04
C ASP A 124 1.86 -4.31 5.16
N VAL A 125 2.12 -4.80 6.38
CA VAL A 125 1.29 -4.52 7.56
C VAL A 125 1.39 -3.05 7.96
N GLN A 126 2.60 -2.47 7.95
CA GLN A 126 2.83 -1.06 8.24
C GLN A 126 2.08 -0.16 7.24
N TYR A 127 2.08 -0.53 5.95
CA TYR A 127 1.31 0.18 4.94
C TYR A 127 -0.19 0.18 5.25
N LEU A 128 -0.75 -0.98 5.61
CA LEU A 128 -2.17 -1.09 5.97
C LEU A 128 -2.52 -0.29 7.23
N TRP A 129 -1.61 -0.24 8.19
CA TRP A 129 -1.79 0.52 9.42
C TRP A 129 -1.78 2.03 9.16
N LEU A 130 -0.79 2.54 8.41
CA LEU A 130 -0.72 3.96 8.03
C LEU A 130 -1.93 4.41 7.19
N GLU A 131 -2.40 3.56 6.28
CA GLU A 131 -3.59 3.84 5.48
C GLU A 131 -4.87 3.87 6.32
N HIS A 132 -4.93 3.09 7.42
CA HIS A 132 -6.07 3.13 8.33
C HIS A 132 -6.10 4.44 9.14
N ASP A 133 -4.95 4.91 9.61
CA ASP A 133 -4.85 6.17 10.35
C ASP A 133 -5.16 7.39 9.47
N GLY A 134 -4.76 7.37 8.18
CA GLY A 134 -5.16 8.39 7.20
C GLY A 134 -6.66 8.44 6.89
N SER A 135 -7.43 7.42 7.29
CA SER A 135 -8.89 7.39 7.16
C SER A 135 -9.63 7.97 8.37
N ASN A 136 -8.95 8.29 9.48
CA ASN A 136 -9.54 9.01 10.61
C ASN A 136 -9.65 10.52 10.29
N GLY A 137 -10.43 10.81 9.25
CA GLY A 137 -11.47 11.81 9.37
C GLY A 137 -11.09 13.29 9.25
N THR A 138 -10.17 13.67 8.37
CA THR A 138 -10.17 15.06 7.90
C THR A 138 -11.41 15.29 7.03
N MET A 139 -12.55 15.56 7.67
CA MET A 139 -13.81 15.84 6.99
C MET A 139 -13.68 17.16 6.24
N MET A 140 -13.76 17.09 4.91
CA MET A 140 -13.73 18.28 4.07
C MET A 140 -15.02 19.09 4.29
N LYS A 141 -14.86 20.31 4.81
CA LYS A 141 -15.91 21.32 4.88
C LYS A 141 -15.99 22.04 3.55
N THR A 142 -17.20 22.34 3.11
CA THR A 142 -17.42 23.10 1.89
C THR A 142 -18.42 24.24 2.10
N SER A 143 -18.08 25.41 1.55
CA SER A 143 -18.96 26.57 1.48
C SER A 143 -19.73 26.62 0.14
N LEU A 144 -19.56 25.63 -0.73
CA LEU A 144 -20.09 25.60 -2.11
C LEU A 144 -21.60 25.88 -2.18
N LYS A 145 -22.37 25.31 -1.25
CA LYS A 145 -23.82 25.52 -1.17
C LYS A 145 -24.17 26.99 -0.91
N ILE A 146 -23.38 27.67 -0.08
CA ILE A 146 -23.55 29.09 0.26
C ILE A 146 -23.31 29.95 -0.97
N HIS A 147 -22.19 29.75 -1.67
CA HIS A 147 -21.86 30.49 -2.89
C HIS A 147 -22.88 30.24 -4.02
N ARG A 148 -23.37 29.00 -4.18
CA ARG A 148 -24.41 28.69 -5.17
C ARG A 148 -25.72 29.42 -4.86
N LEU A 149 -26.16 29.40 -3.61
CA LEU A 149 -27.40 30.06 -3.19
C LEU A 149 -27.30 31.58 -3.26
N ALA A 150 -26.14 32.16 -2.94
CA ALA A 150 -25.89 33.60 -3.05
C ALA A 150 -26.07 34.11 -4.50
N ARG A 151 -25.82 33.26 -5.49
CA ARG A 151 -26.03 33.55 -6.91
C ARG A 151 -27.39 33.07 -7.45
N GLY A 152 -28.27 32.56 -6.60
CA GLY A 152 -29.61 32.08 -6.98
C GLY A 152 -29.61 30.84 -7.89
N MET A 153 -28.49 30.12 -8.01
CA MET A 153 -28.35 29.02 -8.95
C MET A 153 -28.94 27.71 -8.41
N LYS A 154 -29.49 26.87 -9.28
CA LYS A 154 -29.82 25.47 -8.97
C LYS A 154 -28.59 24.57 -9.08
N GLN A 155 -28.62 23.41 -8.42
CA GLN A 155 -27.53 22.42 -8.53
C GLN A 155 -27.33 21.93 -9.98
N SER A 156 -28.40 21.81 -10.76
CA SER A 156 -28.31 21.45 -12.18
C SER A 156 -27.60 22.53 -12.99
N GLU A 157 -27.94 23.80 -12.75
CA GLU A 157 -27.33 24.94 -13.48
C GLU A 157 -25.83 25.02 -13.21
N LEU A 158 -25.40 24.83 -11.96
CA LEU A 158 -23.97 24.75 -11.62
C LEU A 158 -23.30 23.52 -12.26
N ALA A 159 -23.99 22.38 -12.28
CA ALA A 159 -23.46 21.16 -12.89
C ALA A 159 -23.26 21.32 -14.40
N ASP A 160 -24.20 21.99 -15.08
CA ASP A 160 -24.14 22.28 -16.50
C ASP A 160 -22.99 23.25 -16.82
N LEU A 161 -22.77 24.26 -15.98
CA LEU A 161 -21.68 25.25 -16.13
C LEU A 161 -20.28 24.62 -16.13
N ILE A 162 -20.07 23.58 -15.31
CA ILE A 162 -18.76 22.91 -15.17
C ILE A 162 -18.75 21.51 -15.80
N ASN A 163 -19.77 21.18 -16.57
CA ASN A 163 -19.93 19.91 -17.29
C ASN A 163 -19.76 18.66 -16.40
N VAL A 164 -20.48 18.62 -15.28
CA VAL A 164 -20.57 17.46 -14.38
C VAL A 164 -22.01 17.02 -14.19
N ARG A 165 -22.24 15.88 -13.55
CA ARG A 165 -23.59 15.44 -13.20
C ARG A 165 -24.10 16.26 -12.02
N ARG A 166 -25.40 16.53 -11.96
CA ARG A 166 -26.04 17.17 -10.79
C ARG A 166 -25.71 16.46 -9.47
N GLU A 167 -25.69 15.13 -9.50
CA GLU A 167 -25.34 14.30 -8.33
C GLU A 167 -23.92 14.63 -7.82
N THR A 168 -22.98 14.92 -8.71
CA THR A 168 -21.61 15.34 -8.36
C THR A 168 -21.64 16.58 -7.48
N ILE A 169 -22.39 17.62 -7.88
CA ILE A 169 -22.57 18.83 -7.07
C ILE A 169 -23.23 18.51 -5.73
N GLY A 170 -24.27 17.68 -5.73
CA GLY A 170 -24.98 17.30 -4.49
C GLY A 170 -24.08 16.60 -3.47
N ARG A 171 -23.26 15.64 -3.94
CA ARG A 171 -22.31 14.93 -3.08
C ARG A 171 -21.17 15.84 -2.62
N LEU A 172 -20.75 16.78 -3.47
CA LEU A 172 -19.72 17.75 -3.16
C LEU A 172 -20.20 18.73 -2.08
N GLU A 173 -21.41 19.29 -2.21
CA GLU A 173 -22.06 20.16 -1.20
C GLU A 173 -22.28 19.46 0.15
N GLN A 174 -22.32 18.13 0.16
CA GLN A 174 -22.45 17.30 1.37
C GLN A 174 -21.10 16.89 1.95
N GLY A 175 -19.97 17.31 1.36
CA GLY A 175 -18.62 16.95 1.81
C GLY A 175 -18.29 15.45 1.63
N GLN A 176 -19.03 14.72 0.79
CA GLN A 176 -18.88 13.26 0.69
C GLN A 176 -17.57 12.80 0.02
N TYR A 177 -16.88 13.70 -0.68
CA TYR A 177 -15.59 13.40 -1.33
C TYR A 177 -14.82 14.68 -1.66
N CYS A 178 -13.49 14.58 -1.70
CA CYS A 178 -12.62 15.66 -2.15
C CYS A 178 -12.68 15.80 -3.69
N PRO A 179 -12.98 16.99 -4.25
CA PRO A 179 -13.01 17.20 -5.69
C PRO A 179 -11.60 17.06 -6.29
N SER A 180 -11.53 16.73 -7.58
CA SER A 180 -10.25 16.83 -8.28
C SER A 180 -9.80 18.30 -8.35
N LEU A 181 -8.49 18.55 -8.39
CA LEU A 181 -7.95 19.91 -8.50
C LEU A 181 -8.58 20.69 -9.67
N ARG A 182 -8.81 20.02 -10.80
CA ARG A 182 -9.48 20.64 -11.96
C ARG A 182 -10.90 21.08 -11.62
N LEU A 183 -11.70 20.21 -11.00
CA LEU A 183 -13.08 20.52 -10.62
C LEU A 183 -13.13 21.65 -9.57
N ALA A 184 -12.22 21.60 -8.59
CA ALA A 184 -12.10 22.65 -7.57
C ALA A 184 -11.76 24.01 -8.21
N MET A 185 -10.82 24.02 -9.16
CA MET A 185 -10.40 25.23 -9.87
C MET A 185 -11.50 25.78 -10.79
N ASP A 186 -12.26 24.91 -11.45
CA ASP A 186 -13.39 25.31 -12.29
C ASP A 186 -14.52 25.93 -11.43
N LEU A 187 -14.77 25.37 -10.24
CA LEU A 187 -15.71 25.94 -9.27
C LEU A 187 -15.23 27.30 -8.73
N ALA A 188 -13.95 27.41 -8.36
CA ALA A 188 -13.34 28.66 -7.92
C ALA A 188 -13.50 29.78 -8.96
N LYS A 189 -13.28 29.47 -10.24
CA LYS A 189 -13.52 30.40 -11.36
C LYS A 189 -14.99 30.77 -11.53
N VAL A 190 -15.91 29.81 -11.41
CA VAL A 190 -17.34 30.12 -11.49
C VAL A 190 -17.73 31.10 -10.40
N PHE A 191 -17.23 30.92 -9.17
CA PHE A 191 -17.60 31.75 -8.02
C PHE A 191 -16.74 32.99 -7.79
N ASP A 192 -15.70 33.20 -8.60
CA ASP A 192 -14.73 34.31 -8.48
C ASP A 192 -14.10 34.37 -7.07
N THR A 193 -13.60 33.21 -6.64
CA THR A 193 -13.07 32.92 -5.30
C THR A 193 -11.89 31.98 -5.43
N THR A 194 -11.24 31.61 -4.32
CA THR A 194 -10.15 30.64 -4.31
C THR A 194 -10.65 29.24 -3.95
N VAL A 195 -9.81 28.23 -4.18
CA VAL A 195 -10.16 26.84 -3.83
C VAL A 195 -10.26 26.68 -2.32
N GLU A 196 -9.39 27.38 -1.59
CA GLU A 196 -9.27 27.37 -0.12
C GLU A 196 -10.49 28.03 0.56
N GLU A 197 -11.15 28.99 -0.11
CA GLU A 197 -12.41 29.58 0.38
C GLU A 197 -13.61 28.64 0.16
N LEU A 198 -13.56 27.81 -0.90
CA LEU A 198 -14.64 26.87 -1.23
C LEU A 198 -14.56 25.55 -0.45
N PHE A 199 -13.35 25.11 -0.14
CA PHE A 199 -13.07 23.83 0.49
C PHE A 199 -11.99 23.99 1.56
N SER A 200 -12.31 23.55 2.77
CA SER A 200 -11.37 23.53 3.88
C SER A 200 -11.37 22.17 4.57
N PHE A 201 -10.28 21.88 5.26
CA PHE A 201 -10.08 20.67 6.03
C PHE A 201 -9.95 21.09 7.50
N ASP A 202 -10.67 20.43 8.40
CA ASP A 202 -10.41 20.59 9.83
C ASP A 202 -9.14 19.83 10.16
N ASP A 203 -8.01 20.54 10.25
CA ASP A 203 -6.78 19.99 10.76
C ASP A 203 -6.91 19.82 12.29
N GLU A 204 -7.64 18.80 12.77
CA GLU A 204 -7.56 18.38 14.17
C GLU A 204 -6.24 17.61 14.43
N GLU A 205 -5.07 18.21 14.13
CA GLU A 205 -3.78 17.71 14.62
C GLU A 205 -2.59 18.70 14.44
N ASN A 206 -2.73 19.97 14.85
CA ASN A 206 -1.56 20.85 15.02
C ASN A 206 -1.71 21.87 16.17
N ASP A 207 -2.33 21.47 17.28
CA ASP A 207 -2.22 22.19 18.56
C ASP A 207 -1.79 21.22 19.67
N THR A 208 -0.62 20.61 19.50
CA THR A 208 0.17 20.19 20.66
C THR A 208 0.94 21.44 21.13
N PRO A 209 0.74 21.94 22.37
CA PRO A 209 1.33 23.18 22.87
C PRO A 209 2.86 23.12 23.10
N GLU A 210 3.59 22.26 22.39
CA GLU A 210 5.03 22.05 22.58
C GLU A 210 5.90 22.79 21.52
N GLN A 211 5.33 23.30 20.44
CA GLN A 211 6.10 24.02 19.40
C GLN A 211 6.02 25.55 19.45
N ALA A 212 5.29 26.12 20.42
CA ALA A 212 5.21 27.58 20.61
C ALA A 212 6.40 28.20 21.38
N GLN A 213 7.38 27.40 21.83
CA GLN A 213 8.57 27.89 22.54
C GLN A 213 9.87 27.94 21.71
N ALA A 214 9.81 27.64 20.40
CA ALA A 214 10.98 27.67 19.53
C ALA A 214 10.86 28.60 18.31
N ARG A 215 9.93 29.57 18.35
CA ARG A 215 9.89 30.70 17.41
C ARG A 215 10.01 32.03 18.13
#